data_AF-A0A4Y7SRY1-F1
#
_entry.id   AF-A0A4Y7SRY1-F1
#
_cell.length_a   1.000
_cell.length_b   1.000
_cell.length_c   1.000
_cell.angle_alpha   90.00
_cell.angle_beta   90.00
_cell.angle_gamma   90.00
#
_symmetry.space_group_name_H-M   'P 1'
#
loop_
_entity.id
_entity.type
_entity.pdbx_description
1 polymer ?
#
loop_
_entity_poly.entity_id
_entity_poly.type
_entity_poly.pdbx_seq_one_letter_code
_entity_poly.pdbx_strand_id
1 'polypeptide(L)'
;MQNSVDHSSSDADSPAGSPSRKPTASSSKSSSRQPQTSSSKHEAVKAPSEVVSTTPQANPSRHERFWFHDGSVILHVESKLFRVHQTILANYSEVFAGLFEMPQPNGDSMLEGCHIVELHDSEKDFEDLLHAVYNPSYFDTLSPTADIDAVLAFIAGILRLSTKYLMRNLRNRCITLFTSKFPSTFDDYAAKSTSAAHERYRSDSVMRAIQLARETTVLEVLPYAYYCVARMSMKRIMKEREDDLSWKEKCLCLVGRERLRWAEMSVSHSFLLVFQRSTSCVTFTCAHTRGPHAEWHVLEAAKSPNPLRAFTRWPNLNICKECEVHCQQVHLQGRKEVWTRLPGFFDLPPWEVLKQAQNE
;
A
#
# COMPACT_ATOMS: atom_id res chain seq x y z
N MET A 1 48.19 -50.54 -9.62
CA MET A 1 47.46 -49.76 -8.59
C MET A 1 45.99 -49.82 -8.97
N GLN A 2 45.21 -50.89 -8.74
CA GLN A 2 44.89 -51.55 -7.45
C GLN A 2 44.43 -50.53 -6.38
N ASN A 3 43.27 -50.60 -5.70
CA ASN A 3 42.08 -51.49 -5.69
C ASN A 3 40.81 -50.61 -5.41
N SER A 4 39.53 -50.95 -5.63
CA SER A 4 38.77 -52.19 -5.99
C SER A 4 38.18 -53.05 -4.84
N VAL A 5 36.86 -53.32 -4.95
CA VAL A 5 36.08 -54.51 -4.52
C VAL A 5 35.61 -54.65 -3.04
N ASP A 6 34.27 -54.54 -2.88
CA ASP A 6 33.34 -55.30 -1.97
C ASP A 6 33.40 -55.14 -0.41
N HIS A 7 32.35 -55.41 0.40
CA HIS A 7 30.95 -55.86 0.18
C HIS A 7 30.00 -55.57 1.40
N SER A 8 28.69 -55.44 1.12
CA SER A 8 27.49 -55.99 1.82
C SER A 8 27.05 -55.69 3.29
N SER A 9 25.71 -55.46 3.42
CA SER A 9 24.69 -56.01 4.38
C SER A 9 24.92 -56.02 5.91
N SER A 10 23.93 -56.13 6.82
CA SER A 10 22.45 -55.99 6.89
C SER A 10 22.12 -55.91 8.42
N ASP A 11 21.06 -55.28 8.93
CA ASP A 11 19.69 -55.76 9.21
C ASP A 11 19.11 -54.77 10.26
N ALA A 12 17.91 -54.21 10.13
CA ALA A 12 16.63 -54.74 10.60
C ALA A 12 16.54 -55.04 12.12
N ASP A 13 15.84 -54.17 12.88
CA ASP A 13 14.71 -54.65 13.70
C ASP A 13 13.74 -53.56 14.20
N SER A 14 12.50 -53.98 14.47
CA SER A 14 11.38 -53.25 15.11
C SER A 14 10.41 -54.33 15.59
N PRO A 15 9.73 -54.23 16.76
CA PRO A 15 8.44 -53.51 16.73
C PRO A 15 7.84 -53.04 18.09
N ALA A 16 6.64 -52.44 17.95
CA ALA A 16 5.45 -52.57 18.82
C ALA A 16 5.29 -51.68 20.08
N GLY A 17 4.06 -51.16 20.26
CA GLY A 17 3.59 -50.62 21.55
C GLY A 17 2.54 -49.49 21.48
N SER A 18 1.30 -49.78 21.08
CA SER A 18 0.13 -48.92 21.42
C SER A 18 -0.74 -49.62 22.46
N PRO A 19 -1.45 -48.88 23.33
CA PRO A 19 -2.91 -48.96 23.25
C PRO A 19 -3.68 -47.66 23.58
N SER A 20 -4.89 -47.59 23.03
CA SER A 20 -5.89 -46.53 23.22
C SER A 20 -6.48 -46.46 24.63
N ARG A 21 -6.94 -45.26 25.05
CA ARG A 21 -8.20 -45.10 25.81
C ARG A 21 -8.88 -43.75 25.53
N LYS A 22 -10.21 -43.75 25.60
CA LYS A 22 -11.14 -42.67 25.17
C LYS A 22 -11.69 -41.87 26.39
N PRO A 23 -12.50 -40.80 26.19
CA PRO A 23 -12.50 -39.64 27.09
C PRO A 23 -13.56 -39.70 28.20
N THR A 24 -13.44 -38.79 29.16
CA THR A 24 -14.49 -38.43 30.13
C THR A 24 -15.00 -37.02 29.86
N ALA A 25 -16.31 -36.90 29.66
CA ALA A 25 -17.02 -35.64 29.75
C ALA A 25 -17.73 -35.57 31.11
N SER A 26 -17.83 -34.37 31.68
CA SER A 26 -18.83 -34.08 32.70
C SER A 26 -19.37 -32.66 32.49
N SER A 27 -20.69 -32.54 32.60
CA SER A 27 -21.45 -31.38 32.16
C SER A 27 -21.98 -30.58 33.35
N SER A 28 -22.15 -29.27 33.12
CA SER A 28 -23.21 -28.42 33.71
C SER A 28 -23.38 -28.37 35.24
N LYS A 29 -23.40 -27.14 35.77
CA LYS A 29 -24.69 -26.52 36.14
C LYS A 29 -24.57 -25.02 36.40
N SER A 30 -25.48 -24.28 35.78
CA SER A 30 -25.88 -22.93 36.13
C SER A 30 -26.55 -22.89 37.51
N SER A 31 -26.37 -21.80 38.26
CA SER A 31 -27.48 -21.27 39.05
C SER A 31 -27.30 -19.79 39.37
N SER A 32 -28.27 -18.98 38.97
CA SER A 32 -28.38 -17.56 39.28
C SER A 32 -29.04 -17.37 40.66
N ARG A 33 -28.53 -16.43 41.48
CA ARG A 33 -29.32 -15.82 42.55
C ARG A 33 -28.74 -14.49 43.03
N GLN A 34 -29.47 -13.43 42.70
CA GLN A 34 -29.55 -12.15 43.44
C GLN A 34 -30.91 -12.12 44.17
N PRO A 35 -31.25 -11.08 44.95
CA PRO A 35 -30.41 -10.09 45.64
C PRO A 35 -30.74 -10.01 47.15
N GLN A 36 -29.89 -9.34 47.95
CA GLN A 36 -30.35 -8.66 49.18
C GLN A 36 -29.62 -7.32 49.39
N THR A 37 -30.32 -6.42 50.07
CA THR A 37 -30.08 -4.97 50.18
C THR A 37 -29.53 -4.58 51.55
N SER A 38 -28.64 -3.58 51.63
CA SER A 38 -28.67 -2.59 52.73
C SER A 38 -27.72 -1.38 52.59
N SER A 39 -28.32 -0.19 52.70
CA SER A 39 -27.84 1.02 53.40
C SER A 39 -26.36 1.45 53.33
N SER A 40 -26.11 2.43 52.44
CA SER A 40 -25.64 3.79 52.76
C SER A 40 -24.59 4.02 53.87
N LYS A 41 -23.45 4.62 53.48
CA LYS A 41 -22.82 5.77 54.17
C LYS A 41 -22.08 6.64 53.14
N HIS A 42 -22.27 7.96 53.22
CA HIS A 42 -21.57 8.93 52.36
C HIS A 42 -20.26 9.37 53.01
N GLU A 43 -19.16 9.33 52.27
CA GLU A 43 -17.94 10.10 52.57
C GLU A 43 -17.57 10.95 51.35
N ALA A 44 -17.33 12.24 51.59
CA ALA A 44 -17.10 13.22 50.54
C ALA A 44 -15.64 13.22 50.10
N VAL A 45 -15.34 12.56 48.99
CA VAL A 45 -14.01 12.60 48.37
C VAL A 45 -13.86 13.91 47.59
N LYS A 46 -12.91 14.74 48.04
CA LYS A 46 -12.56 16.03 47.42
C LYS A 46 -11.76 15.76 46.14
N ALA A 47 -12.22 16.28 45.00
CA ALA A 47 -11.54 16.10 43.72
C ALA A 47 -10.12 16.72 43.74
N PRO A 48 -9.09 16.06 43.17
CA PRO A 48 -7.81 16.69 42.91
C PRO A 48 -7.94 17.62 41.70
N SER A 49 -7.56 18.89 41.86
CA SER A 49 -7.47 19.82 40.73
C SER A 49 -6.42 19.34 39.73
N GLU A 50 -6.79 19.24 38.46
CA GLU A 50 -5.83 18.99 37.38
C GLU A 50 -4.86 20.16 37.28
N VAL A 51 -3.57 19.89 37.51
CA VAL A 51 -2.50 20.85 37.26
C VAL A 51 -2.26 20.88 35.76
N VAL A 52 -2.75 21.92 35.09
CA VAL A 52 -2.44 22.17 33.68
C VAL A 52 -0.95 22.48 33.57
N SER A 53 -0.17 21.48 33.17
CA SER A 53 1.25 21.61 32.85
C SER A 53 1.41 22.40 31.56
N THR A 54 1.35 23.73 31.63
CA THR A 54 1.72 24.62 30.52
C THR A 54 3.23 24.53 30.28
N THR A 55 3.65 23.65 29.39
CA THR A 55 4.97 23.70 28.76
C THR A 55 5.15 25.08 28.12
N PRO A 56 6.32 25.75 28.23
CA PRO A 56 6.52 27.03 27.58
C PRO A 56 6.46 26.86 26.06
N GLN A 57 5.40 27.37 25.45
CA GLN A 57 5.27 27.41 24.00
C GLN A 57 6.33 28.40 23.49
N ALA A 58 7.34 27.91 22.77
CA ALA A 58 8.37 28.76 22.20
C ALA A 58 7.72 29.74 21.20
N ASN A 59 8.06 31.02 21.27
CA ASN A 59 7.53 32.01 20.34
C ASN A 59 7.84 31.58 18.89
N PRO A 60 6.85 31.59 17.97
CA PRO A 60 7.06 31.11 16.62
C PRO A 60 8.08 31.98 15.87
N SER A 61 8.95 31.31 15.12
CA SER A 61 10.12 31.91 14.47
C SER A 61 9.86 32.23 12.99
N ARG A 62 10.52 33.25 12.43
CA ARG A 62 10.36 33.59 11.01
C ARG A 62 10.98 32.50 10.13
N HIS A 63 10.31 32.13 9.04
CA HIS A 63 10.89 31.21 8.06
C HIS A 63 11.99 31.90 7.25
N GLU A 64 13.17 31.27 7.13
CA GLU A 64 14.37 31.91 6.57
C GLU A 64 14.22 32.31 5.09
N ARG A 65 13.49 31.51 4.31
CA ARG A 65 13.36 31.66 2.85
C ARG A 65 12.02 32.22 2.39
N PHE A 66 11.01 32.19 3.26
CA PHE A 66 9.62 32.55 2.96
C PHE A 66 9.16 33.69 3.87
N TRP A 67 9.98 34.74 3.90
CA TRP A 67 9.71 35.98 4.61
C TRP A 67 9.85 37.17 3.64
N PHE A 68 8.85 37.36 2.80
CA PHE A 68 8.86 38.39 1.77
C PHE A 68 8.57 39.78 2.37
N HIS A 69 9.40 40.77 2.00
CA HIS A 69 9.32 42.14 2.52
C HIS A 69 7.99 42.86 2.17
N ASP A 70 7.39 42.42 1.08
CA ASP A 70 6.16 42.84 0.41
C ASP A 70 5.00 41.85 0.62
N GLY A 71 5.22 40.77 1.38
CA GLY A 71 4.18 39.81 1.74
C GLY A 71 3.05 40.49 2.51
N SER A 72 1.81 40.18 2.12
CA SER A 72 0.56 40.80 2.59
C SER A 72 -0.19 39.98 3.65
N VAL A 73 0.25 38.75 3.92
CA VAL A 73 -0.27 37.88 5.00
C VAL A 73 0.87 37.14 5.67
N ILE A 74 0.70 36.84 6.96
CA ILE A 74 1.59 35.95 7.70
C ILE A 74 0.82 34.67 8.00
N LEU A 75 1.38 33.52 7.62
CA LEU A 75 0.84 32.21 7.96
C LEU A 75 1.62 31.65 9.15
N HIS A 76 0.92 31.30 10.22
CA HIS A 76 1.47 30.65 11.40
C HIS A 76 1.23 29.14 11.28
N VAL A 77 2.31 28.36 11.17
CA VAL A 77 2.29 26.90 10.94
C VAL A 77 3.28 26.27 11.92
N GLU A 78 2.81 25.41 12.82
CA GLU A 78 3.59 24.79 13.91
C GLU A 78 4.50 25.78 14.66
N SER A 79 5.81 25.80 14.33
CA SER A 79 6.83 26.64 15.00
C SER A 79 7.26 27.87 14.18
N LYS A 80 6.62 28.09 13.02
CA LYS A 80 7.05 29.06 12.00
C LYS A 80 5.99 30.07 11.63
N LEU A 81 6.50 31.24 11.24
CA LEU A 81 5.77 32.31 10.58
C LEU A 81 6.31 32.47 9.14
N PHE A 82 5.43 32.34 8.16
CA PHE A 82 5.71 32.52 6.74
C PHE A 82 5.06 33.82 6.27
N ARG A 83 5.84 34.83 5.87
CA ARG A 83 5.30 36.10 5.35
C ARG A 83 5.23 36.04 3.82
N VAL A 84 4.03 35.97 3.29
CA VAL A 84 3.71 35.60 1.89
C VAL A 84 2.60 36.46 1.28
N HIS A 85 2.33 36.29 0.00
CA HIS A 85 1.37 37.10 -0.76
C HIS A 85 0.00 36.42 -0.86
N GLN A 86 -1.06 37.10 -0.43
CA GLN A 86 -2.44 36.61 -0.53
C GLN A 86 -2.83 36.33 -1.98
N THR A 87 -2.51 37.25 -2.90
CA THR A 87 -2.82 37.14 -4.33
C THR A 87 -2.23 35.89 -4.97
N ILE A 88 -1.00 35.52 -4.60
CA ILE A 88 -0.36 34.30 -5.11
C ILE A 88 -1.09 33.06 -4.58
N LEU A 89 -1.38 32.97 -3.29
CA LEU A 89 -2.07 31.81 -2.71
C LEU A 89 -3.51 31.68 -3.22
N ALA A 90 -4.24 32.79 -3.35
CA ALA A 90 -5.59 32.84 -3.92
C ALA A 90 -5.61 32.38 -5.39
N ASN A 91 -4.61 32.77 -6.20
CA ASN A 91 -4.49 32.31 -7.59
C ASN A 91 -4.27 30.78 -7.71
N TYR A 92 -3.71 30.13 -6.69
CA TYR A 92 -3.54 28.68 -6.66
C TYR A 92 -4.70 27.94 -5.97
N SER A 93 -5.46 28.60 -5.09
CA SER A 93 -6.41 27.97 -4.17
C SER A 93 -7.69 28.80 -3.99
N GLU A 94 -8.82 28.22 -4.37
CA GLU A 94 -10.16 28.74 -4.09
C GLU A 94 -10.42 28.85 -2.56
N VAL A 95 -9.81 27.97 -1.76
CA VAL A 95 -9.90 28.00 -0.29
C VAL A 95 -9.19 29.24 0.27
N PHE A 96 -7.96 29.53 -0.17
CA PHE A 96 -7.26 30.74 0.27
C PHE A 96 -7.90 32.01 -0.29
N ALA A 97 -8.43 31.99 -1.52
CA ALA A 97 -9.17 33.12 -2.08
C ALA A 97 -10.36 33.49 -1.18
N GLY A 98 -11.25 32.53 -0.87
CA GLY A 98 -12.38 32.76 0.03
C GLY A 98 -11.96 33.14 1.45
N LEU A 99 -10.86 32.56 1.97
CA LEU A 99 -10.32 32.89 3.30
C LEU A 99 -9.93 34.38 3.42
N PHE A 100 -9.36 34.96 2.36
CA PHE A 100 -8.92 36.36 2.38
C PHE A 100 -10.04 37.36 2.04
N GLU A 101 -11.14 36.91 1.45
CA GLU A 101 -12.34 37.72 1.20
C GLU A 101 -13.26 37.86 2.43
N MET A 102 -13.15 36.94 3.41
CA MET A 102 -13.97 37.00 4.62
C MET A 102 -13.60 38.18 5.54
N PRO A 103 -14.59 38.91 6.09
CA PRO A 103 -14.34 39.93 7.10
C PRO A 103 -13.66 39.34 8.34
N GLN A 104 -12.46 39.84 8.63
CA GLN A 104 -11.66 39.42 9.79
C GLN A 104 -12.31 39.91 11.11
N PRO A 105 -12.51 39.03 12.12
CA PRO A 105 -13.13 39.41 13.37
C PRO A 105 -12.32 40.45 14.17
N ASN A 106 -13.05 41.27 14.94
CA ASN A 106 -12.43 42.31 15.76
C ASN A 106 -11.55 41.69 16.87
N GLY A 107 -10.22 41.79 16.72
CA GLY A 107 -9.25 41.30 17.70
C GLY A 107 -8.11 40.46 17.11
N ASP A 108 -8.09 40.23 15.79
CA ASP A 108 -7.06 39.39 15.17
C ASP A 108 -5.63 39.89 15.37
N SER A 109 -4.73 38.92 15.57
CA SER A 109 -3.31 39.19 15.73
C SER A 109 -2.73 39.72 14.42
N MET A 110 -2.21 40.95 14.45
CA MET A 110 -1.44 41.53 13.35
C MET A 110 0.05 41.57 13.73
N LEU A 111 0.91 41.30 12.76
CA LEU A 111 2.36 41.44 12.89
C LEU A 111 2.90 42.17 11.65
N GLU A 112 3.71 43.21 11.85
CA GLU A 112 4.23 44.07 10.78
C GLU A 112 3.15 44.62 9.81
N GLY A 113 1.94 44.89 10.33
CA GLY A 113 0.82 45.37 9.52
C GLY A 113 0.14 44.29 8.65
N CYS A 114 0.60 43.04 8.72
CA CYS A 114 -0.03 41.89 8.08
C CYS A 114 -0.91 41.14 9.09
N HIS A 115 -2.07 40.65 8.64
CA HIS A 115 -2.89 39.73 9.43
C HIS A 115 -2.21 38.35 9.54
N ILE A 116 -2.31 37.70 10.71
CA ILE A 116 -1.79 36.37 10.97
C ILE A 116 -2.91 35.32 10.84
N VAL A 117 -2.76 34.40 9.90
CA VAL A 117 -3.62 33.22 9.75
C VAL A 117 -2.94 32.02 10.41
N GLU A 118 -3.56 31.43 11.43
CA GLU A 118 -3.08 30.17 12.04
C GLU A 118 -3.57 28.96 11.25
N LEU A 119 -2.65 28.05 10.93
CA LEU A 119 -2.89 26.82 10.17
C LEU A 119 -2.28 25.62 10.92
N HIS A 120 -3.08 24.57 11.10
CA HIS A 120 -2.67 23.34 11.79
C HIS A 120 -2.09 22.28 10.83
N ASP A 121 -1.20 22.70 9.92
CA ASP A 121 -0.46 21.82 9.01
C ASP A 121 0.98 21.62 9.49
N SER A 122 1.70 20.67 8.88
CA SER A 122 3.13 20.53 9.15
C SER A 122 3.93 21.66 8.50
N GLU A 123 4.87 22.24 9.25
CA GLU A 123 5.87 23.21 8.81
C GLU A 123 6.57 22.75 7.53
N LYS A 124 6.98 21.48 7.49
CA LYS A 124 7.66 20.89 6.34
C LYS A 124 6.76 20.77 5.11
N ASP A 125 5.56 20.23 5.28
CA ASP A 125 4.63 20.07 4.16
C ASP A 125 4.27 21.44 3.55
N PHE A 126 4.26 22.49 4.38
CA PHE A 126 4.06 23.88 3.97
C PHE A 126 5.28 24.49 3.26
N GLU A 127 6.51 24.19 3.70
CA GLU A 127 7.75 24.58 2.98
C GLU A 127 7.80 23.96 1.58
N ASP A 128 7.52 22.65 1.47
CA ASP A 128 7.46 21.93 0.20
C ASP A 128 6.41 22.54 -0.74
N LEU A 129 5.22 22.87 -0.22
CA LEU A 129 4.16 23.54 -1.00
C LEU A 129 4.59 24.93 -1.48
N LEU A 130 5.13 25.77 -0.59
CA LEU A 130 5.56 27.13 -0.95
C LEU A 130 6.69 27.11 -1.98
N HIS A 131 7.56 26.10 -1.95
CA HIS A 131 8.53 25.87 -3.02
C HIS A 131 7.87 25.61 -4.38
N ALA A 132 6.84 24.78 -4.42
CA ALA A 132 6.07 24.50 -5.64
C ALA A 132 5.24 25.70 -6.14
N VAL A 133 4.77 26.56 -5.23
CA VAL A 133 3.97 27.77 -5.54
C VAL A 133 4.85 28.90 -6.10
N TYR A 134 6.01 29.16 -5.47
CA TYR A 134 6.87 30.32 -5.80
C TYR A 134 7.94 30.02 -6.86
N ASN A 135 8.22 28.75 -7.18
CA ASN A 135 9.13 28.37 -8.26
C ASN A 135 8.40 27.51 -9.33
N PRO A 136 8.05 28.09 -10.51
CA PRO A 136 7.36 27.37 -11.58
C PRO A 136 8.07 26.07 -12.03
N SER A 137 9.40 26.09 -12.01
CA SER A 137 10.30 24.99 -12.37
C SER A 137 10.68 24.08 -11.21
N TYR A 138 10.00 24.17 -10.06
CA TYR A 138 10.34 23.34 -8.90
C TYR A 138 10.28 21.83 -9.19
N PHE A 139 9.24 21.38 -9.92
CA PHE A 139 9.12 19.97 -10.33
C PHE A 139 10.21 19.53 -11.32
N ASP A 140 10.83 20.46 -12.04
CA ASP A 140 11.92 20.15 -12.99
C ASP A 140 13.23 19.83 -12.27
N THR A 141 13.31 20.12 -10.96
CA THR A 141 14.45 19.72 -10.10
C THR A 141 14.44 18.23 -9.74
N LEU A 142 13.30 17.55 -9.87
CA LEU A 142 13.17 16.12 -9.63
C LEU A 142 13.70 15.35 -10.85
N SER A 143 14.68 14.48 -10.63
CA SER A 143 15.26 13.68 -11.72
C SER A 143 14.19 12.85 -12.46
N PRO A 144 14.16 12.84 -13.81
CA PRO A 144 13.29 11.96 -14.58
C PRO A 144 13.47 10.47 -14.24
N THR A 145 14.65 10.09 -13.76
CA THR A 145 15.00 8.72 -13.34
C THR A 145 14.95 8.53 -11.82
N ALA A 146 14.29 9.43 -11.07
CA ALA A 146 14.13 9.32 -9.62
C ALA A 146 13.46 7.99 -9.25
N ASP A 147 13.92 7.37 -8.15
CA ASP A 147 13.28 6.17 -7.59
C ASP A 147 11.97 6.56 -6.87
N ILE A 148 11.16 5.56 -6.51
CA ILE A 148 9.89 5.80 -5.80
C ILE A 148 10.09 6.59 -4.50
N ASP A 149 11.20 6.38 -3.78
CA ASP A 149 11.40 7.01 -2.47
C ASP A 149 11.72 8.49 -2.60
N ALA A 150 12.48 8.86 -3.62
CA ALA A 150 12.71 10.25 -4.02
C ALA A 150 11.41 10.93 -4.50
N VAL A 151 10.59 10.26 -5.32
CA VAL A 151 9.29 10.82 -5.74
C VAL A 151 8.37 11.03 -4.53
N LEU A 152 8.19 10.03 -3.67
CA LEU A 152 7.35 10.15 -2.48
C LEU A 152 7.84 11.26 -1.55
N ALA A 153 9.16 11.35 -1.31
CA ALA A 153 9.73 12.40 -0.48
C ALA A 153 9.54 13.81 -1.06
N PHE A 154 9.55 13.94 -2.40
CA PHE A 154 9.35 15.22 -3.09
C PHE A 154 7.88 15.65 -3.16
N ILE A 155 6.95 14.72 -3.39
CA ILE A 155 5.53 15.08 -3.59
C ILE A 155 4.69 15.09 -2.31
N ALA A 156 5.11 14.46 -1.21
CA ALA A 156 4.21 14.18 -0.07
C ALA A 156 3.53 15.43 0.48
N GLY A 157 4.29 16.45 0.88
CA GLY A 157 3.74 17.67 1.46
C GLY A 157 2.92 18.48 0.46
N ILE A 158 3.46 18.67 -0.75
CA ILE A 158 2.75 19.33 -1.85
C ILE A 158 1.41 18.64 -2.14
N LEU A 159 1.37 17.31 -2.20
CA LEU A 159 0.18 16.54 -2.54
C LEU A 159 -0.87 16.58 -1.42
N ARG A 160 -0.47 16.52 -0.14
CA ARG A 160 -1.39 16.71 0.99
C ARG A 160 -2.00 18.09 0.98
N LEU A 161 -1.18 19.14 0.95
CA LEU A 161 -1.69 20.50 1.05
C LEU A 161 -2.41 20.96 -0.21
N SER A 162 -1.96 20.55 -1.41
CA SER A 162 -2.72 20.83 -2.64
C SER A 162 -4.05 20.08 -2.71
N THR A 163 -4.20 18.94 -2.02
CA THR A 163 -5.49 18.28 -1.83
C THR A 163 -6.34 19.04 -0.80
N LYS A 164 -5.79 19.37 0.38
CA LYS A 164 -6.49 20.11 1.45
C LYS A 164 -6.99 21.49 1.00
N TYR A 165 -6.16 22.23 0.27
CA TYR A 165 -6.41 23.60 -0.17
C TYR A 165 -6.91 23.68 -1.63
N LEU A 166 -7.34 22.56 -2.23
CA LEU A 166 -7.91 22.50 -3.59
C LEU A 166 -7.02 23.14 -4.68
N MET A 167 -5.70 23.04 -4.54
CA MET A 167 -4.74 23.56 -5.53
C MET A 167 -4.60 22.61 -6.72
N ARG A 168 -5.66 22.51 -7.53
CA ARG A 168 -5.86 21.49 -8.58
C ARG A 168 -4.63 21.29 -9.49
N ASN A 169 -4.00 22.38 -9.94
CA ASN A 169 -2.83 22.30 -10.83
C ASN A 169 -1.61 21.64 -10.17
N LEU A 170 -1.32 21.97 -8.90
CA LEU A 170 -0.21 21.36 -8.16
C LEU A 170 -0.53 19.90 -7.83
N ARG A 171 -1.77 19.63 -7.39
CA ARG A 171 -2.25 18.27 -7.11
C ARG A 171 -2.10 17.37 -8.34
N ASN A 172 -2.50 17.84 -9.52
CA ASN A 172 -2.40 17.08 -10.77
C ASN A 172 -0.94 16.77 -11.15
N ARG A 173 0.01 17.72 -10.99
CA ARG A 173 1.45 17.45 -11.21
C ARG A 173 1.96 16.36 -10.26
N CYS A 174 1.60 16.43 -8.97
CA CYS A 174 1.96 15.41 -7.98
C CYS A 174 1.33 14.03 -8.32
N ILE A 175 0.06 13.99 -8.71
CA ILE A 175 -0.62 12.74 -9.14
C ILE A 175 0.09 12.13 -10.34
N THR A 176 0.42 12.91 -11.39
CA THR A 176 1.13 12.40 -12.56
C THR A 176 2.48 11.77 -12.19
N LEU A 177 3.25 12.42 -11.31
CA LEU A 177 4.50 11.85 -10.81
C LEU A 177 4.27 10.57 -9.99
N PHE A 178 3.24 10.54 -9.15
CA PHE A 178 2.93 9.40 -8.31
C PHE A 178 2.51 8.18 -9.13
N THR A 179 1.51 8.34 -10.01
CA THR A 179 1.00 7.27 -10.86
C THR A 179 2.06 6.78 -11.85
N SER A 180 2.99 7.63 -12.31
CA SER A 180 4.12 7.19 -13.16
C SER A 180 4.98 6.07 -12.55
N LYS A 181 4.98 5.91 -11.22
CA LYS A 181 5.72 4.85 -10.52
C LYS A 181 4.94 3.55 -10.36
N PHE A 182 3.63 3.53 -10.63
CA PHE A 182 2.74 2.39 -10.44
C PHE A 182 2.01 2.04 -11.75
N PRO A 183 2.13 0.80 -12.29
CA PRO A 183 1.39 0.43 -13.49
C PRO A 183 -0.13 0.45 -13.23
N SER A 184 -0.89 1.16 -14.07
CA SER A 184 -2.36 1.17 -14.05
C SER A 184 -2.98 0.26 -15.12
N THR A 185 -2.23 -0.10 -16.17
CA THR A 185 -2.62 -1.12 -17.14
C THR A 185 -1.79 -2.39 -17.06
N PHE A 186 -2.33 -3.50 -17.59
CA PHE A 186 -1.60 -4.76 -17.69
C PHE A 186 -0.37 -4.67 -18.60
N ASP A 187 -0.45 -3.84 -19.64
CA ASP A 187 0.64 -3.69 -20.61
C ASP A 187 1.80 -2.85 -20.02
N ASP A 188 1.50 -1.82 -19.22
CA ASP A 188 2.50 -1.11 -18.40
C ASP A 188 3.19 -2.07 -17.43
N TYR A 189 2.41 -2.93 -16.77
CA TYR A 189 2.94 -3.95 -15.87
C TYR A 189 3.83 -4.95 -16.62
N ALA A 190 3.40 -5.40 -17.81
CA ALA A 190 4.16 -6.33 -18.64
C ALA A 190 5.50 -5.71 -19.03
N ALA A 191 5.50 -4.49 -19.59
CA ALA A 191 6.70 -3.74 -19.97
C ALA A 191 7.64 -3.51 -18.76
N LYS A 192 7.11 -3.09 -17.62
CA LYS A 192 7.88 -2.90 -16.38
C LYS A 192 8.43 -4.23 -15.84
N SER A 193 7.74 -5.36 -16.04
CA SER A 193 8.17 -6.69 -15.57
C SER A 193 9.31 -7.29 -16.40
N THR A 194 9.42 -6.92 -17.68
CA THR A 194 10.47 -7.39 -18.60
C THR A 194 11.72 -6.51 -18.61
N SER A 195 11.62 -5.28 -18.11
CA SER A 195 12.77 -4.35 -18.06
C SER A 195 13.87 -4.85 -17.12
N ALA A 196 15.13 -4.82 -17.58
CA ALA A 196 16.29 -5.09 -16.74
C ALA A 196 16.43 -4.06 -15.59
N ALA A 197 15.87 -2.86 -15.77
CA ALA A 197 15.75 -1.82 -14.75
C ALA A 197 14.47 -1.96 -13.91
N HIS A 198 13.98 -3.20 -13.68
CA HIS A 198 12.82 -3.45 -12.81
C HIS A 198 13.11 -3.03 -11.37
N GLU A 199 12.74 -1.79 -11.07
CA GLU A 199 12.82 -1.18 -9.75
C GLU A 199 12.06 -2.03 -8.73
N ARG A 200 12.81 -2.79 -7.92
CA ARG A 200 12.26 -3.53 -6.79
C ARG A 200 11.94 -2.54 -5.69
N TYR A 201 10.68 -2.14 -5.60
CA TYR A 201 10.20 -1.27 -4.52
C TYR A 201 10.68 -1.80 -3.16
N ARG A 202 11.22 -0.91 -2.30
CA ARG A 202 11.47 -1.26 -0.90
C ARG A 202 10.13 -1.41 -0.19
N SER A 203 10.11 -2.23 0.86
CA SER A 203 8.85 -2.61 1.51
C SER A 203 8.11 -1.42 2.13
N ASP A 204 8.91 -0.56 2.73
CA ASP A 204 8.64 0.74 3.33
C ASP A 204 8.12 1.74 2.29
N SER A 205 8.76 1.86 1.12
CA SER A 205 8.27 2.71 0.02
C SER A 205 6.83 2.39 -0.38
N VAL A 206 6.48 1.11 -0.51
CA VAL A 206 5.13 0.69 -0.91
C VAL A 206 4.10 0.97 0.19
N MET A 207 4.45 0.75 1.46
CA MET A 207 3.56 1.02 2.59
C MET A 207 3.30 2.53 2.72
N ARG A 208 4.36 3.35 2.64
CA ARG A 208 4.27 4.82 2.61
C ARG A 208 3.48 5.34 1.40
N ALA A 209 3.62 4.71 0.23
CA ALA A 209 2.81 5.04 -0.94
C ALA A 209 1.31 4.77 -0.70
N ILE A 210 0.94 3.61 -0.15
CA ILE A 210 -0.47 3.31 0.18
C ILE A 210 -1.03 4.32 1.16
N GLN A 211 -0.27 4.68 2.21
CA GLN A 211 -0.70 5.69 3.18
C GLN A 211 -0.94 7.04 2.50
N LEU A 212 0.06 7.59 1.78
CA LEU A 212 -0.08 8.86 1.08
C LEU A 212 -1.26 8.85 0.09
N ALA A 213 -1.40 7.78 -0.69
CA ALA A 213 -2.49 7.61 -1.64
C ALA A 213 -3.88 7.62 -0.98
N ARG A 214 -4.01 7.08 0.24
CA ARG A 214 -5.26 7.13 1.02
C ARG A 214 -5.48 8.49 1.68
N GLU A 215 -4.41 9.15 2.14
CA GLU A 215 -4.47 10.50 2.72
C GLU A 215 -4.90 11.56 1.69
N THR A 216 -4.57 11.37 0.41
CA THR A 216 -4.74 12.39 -0.65
C THR A 216 -5.65 11.97 -1.80
N THR A 217 -6.41 10.89 -1.61
CA THR A 217 -7.38 10.32 -2.57
C THR A 217 -6.77 9.99 -3.94
N VAL A 218 -5.51 9.51 -3.97
CA VAL A 218 -4.85 9.02 -5.20
C VAL A 218 -5.07 7.52 -5.33
N LEU A 219 -6.33 7.14 -5.50
CA LEU A 219 -6.79 5.76 -5.31
C LEU A 219 -6.30 4.79 -6.40
N GLU A 220 -5.89 5.29 -7.58
CA GLU A 220 -5.45 4.47 -8.71
C GLU A 220 -4.21 3.62 -8.39
N VAL A 221 -3.30 4.09 -7.52
CA VAL A 221 -2.08 3.32 -7.19
C VAL A 221 -2.34 2.15 -6.24
N LEU A 222 -3.47 2.16 -5.51
CA LEU A 222 -3.74 1.24 -4.40
C LEU A 222 -3.80 -0.25 -4.80
N PRO A 223 -4.48 -0.68 -5.89
CA PRO A 223 -4.59 -2.10 -6.23
C PRO A 223 -3.22 -2.75 -6.47
N TYR A 224 -2.34 -2.07 -7.20
CA TYR A 224 -0.99 -2.57 -7.48
C TYR A 224 -0.05 -2.44 -6.26
N ALA A 225 -0.19 -1.39 -5.47
CA ALA A 225 0.59 -1.24 -4.24
C ALA A 225 0.24 -2.34 -3.21
N TYR A 226 -1.05 -2.62 -2.98
CA TYR A 226 -1.47 -3.74 -2.12
C TYR A 226 -1.03 -5.10 -2.67
N TYR A 227 -1.04 -5.29 -4.01
CA TYR A 227 -0.45 -6.47 -4.65
C TYR A 227 1.05 -6.63 -4.35
N CYS A 228 1.82 -5.54 -4.35
CA CYS A 228 3.22 -5.54 -3.93
C CYS A 228 3.38 -5.91 -2.44
N VAL A 229 2.50 -5.45 -1.54
CA VAL A 229 2.51 -5.84 -0.10
C VAL A 229 2.14 -7.30 0.10
N ALA A 230 1.08 -7.80 -0.54
CA ALA A 230 0.67 -9.20 -0.48
C ALA A 230 1.78 -10.18 -0.90
N ARG A 231 2.68 -9.72 -1.79
CA ARG A 231 3.86 -10.48 -2.25
C ARG A 231 5.05 -10.49 -1.29
N MET A 232 5.06 -9.68 -0.24
CA MET A 232 6.13 -9.65 0.76
C MET A 232 6.14 -10.92 1.62
N SER A 233 7.22 -11.11 2.39
CA SER A 233 7.27 -12.19 3.38
C SER A 233 6.30 -11.91 4.52
N MET A 234 5.67 -12.96 5.06
CA MET A 234 4.74 -12.83 6.20
C MET A 234 5.40 -12.09 7.38
N LYS A 235 6.67 -12.41 7.65
CA LYS A 235 7.51 -11.75 8.67
C LYS A 235 7.67 -10.23 8.45
N ARG A 236 7.64 -9.74 7.21
CA ARG A 236 7.71 -8.30 6.91
C ARG A 236 6.34 -7.62 7.10
N ILE A 237 5.26 -8.26 6.67
CA ILE A 237 3.89 -7.73 6.80
C ILE A 237 3.48 -7.63 8.27
N MET A 238 3.82 -8.65 9.07
CA MET A 238 3.51 -8.70 10.51
C MET A 238 4.45 -7.87 11.38
N LYS A 239 5.51 -7.25 10.83
CA LYS A 239 6.38 -6.38 11.63
C LYS A 239 5.62 -5.08 11.94
N GLU A 240 5.76 -4.61 13.17
CA GLU A 240 5.29 -3.30 13.61
C GLU A 240 6.41 -2.26 13.45
N ARG A 241 6.05 -1.10 12.92
CA ARG A 241 6.84 0.13 12.74
C ARG A 241 5.86 1.28 12.70
N GLU A 242 6.33 2.47 13.03
CA GLU A 242 5.52 3.70 13.10
C GLU A 242 4.98 4.12 11.72
N ASP A 243 5.83 4.14 10.68
CA ASP A 243 5.45 4.48 9.29
C ASP A 243 4.91 3.30 8.45
N ASP A 244 4.57 2.17 9.08
CA ASP A 244 3.99 1.02 8.37
C ASP A 244 2.45 1.09 8.35
N LEU A 245 1.84 0.36 7.41
CA LEU A 245 0.39 0.19 7.33
C LEU A 245 -0.26 -0.23 8.66
N SER A 246 -1.46 0.29 8.89
CA SER A 246 -2.29 -0.08 10.04
C SER A 246 -2.61 -1.57 10.07
N TRP A 247 -2.96 -2.11 11.23
CA TRP A 247 -3.31 -3.54 11.33
C TRP A 247 -4.52 -3.92 10.47
N LYS A 248 -5.48 -3.01 10.28
CA LYS A 248 -6.63 -3.20 9.37
C LYS A 248 -6.18 -3.40 7.92
N GLU A 249 -5.23 -2.61 7.45
CA GLU A 249 -4.68 -2.72 6.10
C GLU A 249 -3.76 -3.93 5.94
N LYS A 250 -2.99 -4.28 6.98
CA LYS A 250 -2.22 -5.53 7.01
C LYS A 250 -3.16 -6.73 6.88
N CYS A 251 -4.26 -6.78 7.63
CA CYS A 251 -5.30 -7.80 7.47
C CYS A 251 -5.89 -7.83 6.05
N LEU A 252 -6.20 -6.67 5.45
CA LEU A 252 -6.67 -6.58 4.06
C LEU A 252 -5.65 -7.17 3.07
N CYS A 253 -4.35 -6.88 3.25
CA CYS A 253 -3.28 -7.47 2.45
C CYS A 253 -3.18 -8.99 2.60
N LEU A 254 -3.49 -9.54 3.78
CA LEU A 254 -3.47 -10.98 4.04
C LEU A 254 -4.67 -11.70 3.44
N VAL A 255 -5.87 -11.11 3.52
CA VAL A 255 -7.06 -11.62 2.82
C VAL A 255 -6.86 -11.56 1.30
N GLY A 256 -6.34 -10.44 0.79
CA GLY A 256 -5.98 -10.28 -0.62
C GLY A 256 -4.90 -11.25 -1.07
N ARG A 257 -3.91 -11.58 -0.23
CA ARG A 257 -2.91 -12.63 -0.50
C ARG A 257 -3.56 -13.99 -0.74
N GLU A 258 -4.53 -14.39 0.07
CA GLU A 258 -5.23 -15.67 -0.11
C GLU A 258 -6.07 -15.69 -1.39
N ARG A 259 -6.79 -14.59 -1.67
CA ARG A 259 -7.51 -14.41 -2.94
C ARG A 259 -6.58 -14.43 -4.16
N LEU A 260 -5.39 -13.85 -4.05
CA LEU A 260 -4.34 -13.88 -5.08
C LEU A 260 -3.73 -15.28 -5.25
N ARG A 261 -3.62 -16.07 -4.17
CA ARG A 261 -3.22 -17.49 -4.26
C ARG A 261 -4.28 -18.28 -5.03
N TRP A 262 -5.56 -18.16 -4.68
CA TRP A 262 -6.64 -18.75 -5.46
C TRP A 262 -6.59 -18.32 -6.94
N ALA A 263 -6.37 -17.04 -7.22
CA ALA A 263 -6.29 -16.52 -8.58
C ALA A 263 -5.06 -17.04 -9.36
N GLU A 264 -3.92 -17.23 -8.70
CA GLU A 264 -2.74 -17.88 -9.28
C GLU A 264 -3.05 -19.31 -9.70
N MET A 265 -3.67 -20.06 -8.80
CA MET A 265 -4.00 -21.48 -8.96
C MET A 265 -5.11 -21.72 -9.99
N SER A 266 -6.20 -20.94 -9.93
CA SER A 266 -7.45 -21.20 -10.64
C SER A 266 -7.68 -20.34 -11.87
N VAL A 267 -6.93 -19.24 -12.05
CA VAL A 267 -7.12 -18.31 -13.17
C VAL A 267 -5.86 -18.26 -14.04
N SER A 268 -4.72 -17.77 -13.52
CA SER A 268 -3.54 -17.51 -14.36
C SER A 268 -2.65 -18.72 -14.61
N HIS A 269 -2.59 -19.70 -13.72
CA HIS A 269 -1.84 -20.96 -13.90
C HIS A 269 -2.74 -22.21 -13.85
N SER A 270 -4.03 -22.03 -14.12
CA SER A 270 -5.05 -23.10 -14.17
C SER A 270 -4.64 -24.30 -15.04
N PHE A 271 -3.94 -24.03 -16.15
CA PHE A 271 -3.40 -25.04 -17.07
C PHE A 271 -2.43 -26.04 -16.43
N LEU A 272 -1.84 -25.73 -15.27
CA LEU A 272 -1.02 -26.68 -14.50
C LEU A 272 -1.90 -27.70 -13.76
N LEU A 273 -3.02 -27.29 -13.15
CA LEU A 273 -3.92 -28.19 -12.44
C LEU A 273 -4.85 -28.94 -13.37
N VAL A 274 -5.53 -28.20 -14.25
CA VAL A 274 -6.61 -28.66 -15.11
C VAL A 274 -6.15 -28.52 -16.55
N PHE A 275 -5.22 -29.37 -16.95
CA PHE A 275 -4.72 -29.38 -18.31
C PHE A 275 -5.83 -29.76 -19.30
N GLN A 276 -6.04 -28.91 -20.30
CA GLN A 276 -6.88 -29.17 -21.45
C GLN A 276 -6.01 -29.23 -22.70
N ARG A 277 -6.19 -30.27 -23.52
CA ARG A 277 -5.51 -30.39 -24.81
C ARG A 277 -6.05 -29.34 -25.77
N SER A 278 -5.15 -28.75 -26.56
CA SER A 278 -5.54 -27.96 -27.73
C SER A 278 -6.43 -28.79 -28.67
N THR A 279 -7.44 -28.18 -29.27
CA THR A 279 -8.31 -28.83 -30.26
C THR A 279 -7.54 -29.34 -31.49
N SER A 280 -6.39 -28.73 -31.78
CA SER A 280 -5.45 -29.15 -32.85
C SER A 280 -4.44 -30.22 -32.42
N CYS A 281 -4.52 -30.76 -31.19
CA CYS A 281 -3.51 -31.66 -30.63
C CYS A 281 -3.63 -33.10 -31.18
N VAL A 282 -2.87 -33.40 -32.24
CA VAL A 282 -2.79 -34.74 -32.85
C VAL A 282 -1.89 -35.74 -32.11
N THR A 283 -0.98 -35.27 -31.24
CA THR A 283 -0.02 -36.14 -30.55
C THR A 283 -0.72 -37.03 -29.52
N PHE A 284 -0.78 -38.34 -29.78
CA PHE A 284 -1.45 -39.32 -28.91
C PHE A 284 -0.93 -39.27 -27.46
N THR A 285 0.40 -39.26 -27.30
CA THR A 285 1.12 -39.29 -26.01
C THR A 285 1.23 -37.93 -25.29
N CYS A 286 0.59 -36.87 -25.78
CA CYS A 286 0.63 -35.55 -25.16
C CYS A 286 0.14 -35.59 -23.71
N ALA A 287 0.97 -35.12 -22.76
CA ALA A 287 0.73 -35.17 -21.31
C ALA A 287 0.58 -36.58 -20.68
N HIS A 288 0.87 -37.67 -21.42
CA HIS A 288 0.55 -39.05 -21.00
C HIS A 288 1.45 -39.58 -19.85
N THR A 289 2.70 -39.15 -19.76
CA THR A 289 3.66 -39.64 -18.74
C THR A 289 3.86 -38.67 -17.58
N ARG A 290 4.00 -37.37 -17.88
CA ARG A 290 4.06 -36.26 -16.92
C ARG A 290 3.47 -35.01 -17.55
N GLY A 291 2.16 -34.86 -17.47
CA GLY A 291 1.47 -33.64 -17.92
C GLY A 291 1.83 -32.38 -17.09
N PRO A 292 1.25 -31.21 -17.43
CA PRO A 292 1.52 -29.93 -16.75
C PRO A 292 1.41 -29.94 -15.22
N HIS A 293 0.59 -30.82 -14.64
CA HIS A 293 0.48 -31.02 -13.19
C HIS A 293 1.80 -31.42 -12.52
N ALA A 294 2.76 -32.00 -13.26
CA ALA A 294 4.10 -32.25 -12.74
C ALA A 294 4.83 -30.96 -12.34
N GLU A 295 4.55 -29.82 -12.97
CA GLU A 295 5.17 -28.51 -12.70
C GLU A 295 4.41 -27.68 -11.64
N TRP A 296 3.31 -28.21 -11.11
CA TRP A 296 2.52 -27.58 -10.03
C TRP A 296 3.35 -27.20 -8.79
N HIS A 297 4.30 -28.05 -8.42
CA HIS A 297 5.18 -27.90 -7.27
C HIS A 297 5.91 -26.54 -7.22
N VAL A 298 6.08 -25.88 -8.37
CA VAL A 298 6.71 -24.55 -8.47
C VAL A 298 5.85 -23.47 -7.80
N LEU A 299 4.52 -23.58 -7.87
CA LEU A 299 3.58 -22.65 -7.22
C LEU A 299 3.41 -22.94 -5.73
N GLU A 300 3.40 -24.23 -5.36
CA GLU A 300 3.37 -24.68 -3.97
C GLU A 300 4.61 -24.22 -3.20
N ALA A 301 5.80 -24.40 -3.79
CA ALA A 301 7.06 -23.92 -3.22
C ALA A 301 7.19 -22.38 -3.20
N ALA A 302 6.32 -21.63 -3.89
CA ALA A 302 6.37 -20.19 -3.92
C ALA A 302 5.90 -19.59 -2.58
N LYS A 303 6.83 -18.91 -1.89
CA LYS A 303 6.61 -18.27 -0.57
C LYS A 303 5.52 -17.19 -0.56
N SER A 304 5.22 -16.60 -1.71
CA SER A 304 4.14 -15.64 -1.90
C SER A 304 3.50 -15.82 -3.29
N PRO A 305 2.17 -15.60 -3.40
CA PRO A 305 1.46 -15.78 -4.66
C PRO A 305 1.83 -14.67 -5.64
N ASN A 306 2.03 -15.01 -6.91
CA ASN A 306 2.46 -14.10 -7.96
C ASN A 306 1.67 -14.33 -9.26
N PRO A 307 0.32 -14.25 -9.22
CA PRO A 307 -0.55 -14.61 -10.34
C PRO A 307 -0.27 -13.82 -11.61
N LEU A 308 0.28 -12.60 -11.52
CA LEU A 308 0.63 -11.77 -12.68
C LEU A 308 2.00 -12.09 -13.30
N ARG A 309 2.83 -12.96 -12.69
CA ARG A 309 4.13 -13.34 -13.26
C ARG A 309 3.94 -14.21 -14.50
N ALA A 310 4.80 -14.00 -15.51
CA ALA A 310 4.90 -14.90 -16.65
C ALA A 310 5.52 -16.25 -16.24
N PHE A 311 4.86 -17.35 -16.60
CA PHE A 311 5.43 -18.68 -16.54
C PHE A 311 6.51 -18.82 -17.62
N THR A 312 7.62 -19.48 -17.29
CA THR A 312 8.80 -19.61 -18.17
C THR A 312 9.24 -21.06 -18.38
N ARG A 313 8.72 -22.02 -17.61
CA ARG A 313 9.10 -23.44 -17.65
C ARG A 313 8.27 -24.23 -18.68
N TRP A 314 7.89 -23.60 -19.79
CA TRP A 314 7.12 -24.22 -20.88
C TRP A 314 7.73 -25.54 -21.40
N PRO A 315 9.06 -25.67 -21.59
CA PRO A 315 9.67 -26.93 -22.05
C PRO A 315 9.49 -28.10 -21.08
N ASN A 316 9.25 -27.84 -19.79
CA ASN A 316 9.14 -28.87 -18.75
C ASN A 316 7.75 -29.56 -18.72
N LEU A 317 6.77 -29.04 -19.45
CA LEU A 317 5.37 -29.49 -19.38
C LEU A 317 5.12 -30.85 -20.09
N ASN A 318 6.07 -31.36 -20.87
CA ASN A 318 5.99 -32.60 -21.67
C ASN A 318 4.71 -32.69 -22.55
N ILE A 319 4.38 -31.59 -23.22
CA ILE A 319 3.26 -31.44 -24.15
C ILE A 319 3.77 -31.13 -25.56
N CYS A 320 2.93 -31.40 -26.58
CA CYS A 320 3.23 -30.99 -27.95
C CYS A 320 3.11 -29.47 -28.12
N LYS A 321 3.63 -28.95 -29.25
CA LYS A 321 3.74 -27.49 -29.46
C LYS A 321 2.38 -26.80 -29.53
N GLU A 322 1.37 -27.46 -30.09
CA GLU A 322 0.00 -26.96 -30.19
C GLU A 322 -0.64 -26.78 -28.82
N CYS A 323 -0.35 -27.69 -27.88
CA CYS A 323 -0.77 -27.57 -26.48
C CYS A 323 0.05 -26.51 -25.73
N GLU A 324 1.35 -26.38 -25.99
CA GLU A 324 2.18 -25.33 -25.39
C GLU A 324 1.66 -23.93 -25.74
N VAL A 325 1.36 -23.68 -27.02
CA VAL A 325 0.76 -22.42 -27.49
C VAL A 325 -0.61 -22.17 -26.87
N HIS A 326 -1.45 -23.21 -26.77
CA HIS A 326 -2.74 -23.10 -26.10
C HIS A 326 -2.60 -22.75 -24.61
N CYS A 327 -1.70 -23.42 -23.87
CA CYS A 327 -1.43 -23.08 -22.46
C CYS A 327 -0.85 -21.66 -22.29
N GLN A 328 -0.03 -21.19 -23.23
CA GLN A 328 0.47 -19.80 -23.24
C GLN A 328 -0.67 -18.79 -23.42
N GLN A 329 -1.65 -19.08 -24.29
CA GLN A 329 -2.85 -18.24 -24.47
C GLN A 329 -3.73 -18.23 -23.20
N VAL A 330 -4.01 -19.40 -22.63
CA VAL A 330 -4.77 -19.53 -21.37
C VAL A 330 -4.10 -18.75 -20.24
N HIS A 331 -2.77 -18.89 -20.10
CA HIS A 331 -1.99 -18.18 -19.10
C HIS A 331 -1.99 -16.65 -19.29
N LEU A 332 -1.82 -16.18 -20.53
CA LEU A 332 -1.87 -14.75 -20.84
C LEU A 332 -3.26 -14.17 -20.55
N GLN A 333 -4.32 -14.86 -20.96
CA GLN A 333 -5.70 -14.41 -20.71
C GLN A 333 -6.02 -14.41 -19.21
N GLY A 334 -5.64 -15.46 -18.48
CA GLY A 334 -5.80 -15.52 -17.03
C GLY A 334 -5.03 -14.42 -16.31
N ARG A 335 -3.81 -14.08 -16.74
CA ARG A 335 -3.06 -12.93 -16.20
C ARG A 335 -3.78 -11.59 -16.45
N LYS A 336 -4.38 -11.39 -17.62
CA LYS A 336 -5.21 -10.20 -17.92
C LYS A 336 -6.46 -10.15 -17.04
N GLU A 337 -7.16 -11.28 -16.86
CA GLU A 337 -8.33 -11.35 -15.97
C GLU A 337 -7.97 -11.02 -14.52
N VAL A 338 -6.86 -11.56 -14.00
CA VAL A 338 -6.32 -11.21 -12.67
C VAL A 338 -6.04 -9.72 -12.55
N TRP A 339 -5.53 -9.06 -13.60
CA TRP A 339 -5.31 -7.61 -13.60
C TRP A 339 -6.62 -6.82 -13.50
N THR A 340 -7.61 -7.18 -14.32
CA THR A 340 -8.95 -6.56 -14.28
C THR A 340 -9.60 -6.72 -12.91
N ARG A 341 -9.43 -7.88 -12.26
CA ARG A 341 -9.99 -8.21 -10.94
C ARG A 341 -9.12 -7.73 -9.76
N LEU A 342 -7.95 -7.14 -10.01
CA LEU A 342 -6.96 -6.79 -8.97
C LEU A 342 -7.52 -5.91 -7.84
N PRO A 343 -8.33 -4.86 -8.09
CA PRO A 343 -8.91 -4.05 -7.01
C PRO A 343 -9.82 -4.86 -6.09
N GLY A 344 -10.65 -5.73 -6.67
CA GLY A 344 -11.59 -6.57 -5.92
C GLY A 344 -10.92 -7.60 -5.00
N PHE A 345 -9.66 -7.97 -5.25
CA PHE A 345 -8.92 -8.81 -4.29
C PHE A 345 -8.61 -8.07 -2.99
N PHE A 346 -8.61 -6.74 -2.98
CA PHE A 346 -8.35 -5.88 -1.82
C PHE A 346 -9.59 -5.06 -1.41
N ASP A 347 -10.80 -5.54 -1.72
CA ASP A 347 -12.07 -4.86 -1.41
C ASP A 347 -12.16 -3.41 -1.93
N LEU A 348 -11.39 -3.09 -2.99
CA LEU A 348 -11.44 -1.81 -3.69
C LEU A 348 -12.44 -1.85 -4.86
N PRO A 349 -13.08 -0.72 -5.21
CA PRO A 349 -13.94 -0.63 -6.38
C PRO A 349 -13.14 -0.79 -7.70
N PRO A 350 -13.82 -1.02 -8.85
CA PRO A 350 -13.16 -1.20 -10.14
C PRO A 350 -12.25 -0.03 -10.53
N TRP A 351 -11.25 -0.31 -11.38
CA TRP A 351 -10.25 0.66 -11.85
C TRP A 351 -10.83 2.01 -12.31
N GLU A 352 -11.92 2.01 -13.07
CA GLU A 352 -12.54 3.25 -13.56
C GLU A 352 -13.16 4.10 -12.45
N VAL A 353 -13.73 3.47 -11.40
CA VAL A 353 -14.26 4.18 -10.23
C VAL A 353 -13.11 4.76 -9.39
N LEU A 354 -11.99 4.04 -9.27
CA LEU A 354 -10.79 4.56 -8.58
C LEU A 354 -10.22 5.79 -9.29
N LYS A 355 -10.17 5.78 -10.64
CA LYS A 355 -9.72 6.92 -11.45
C LYS A 355 -10.69 8.09 -11.39
N GLN A 356 -12.01 7.83 -11.39
CA GLN A 356 -13.01 8.89 -11.29
C GLN A 356 -12.90 9.60 -9.93
N ALA A 357 -12.98 8.85 -8.83
CA ALA A 357 -12.92 9.39 -7.46
C ALA A 357 -11.56 10.05 -7.09
N GLN A 358 -10.53 9.87 -7.91
CA GLN A 358 -9.24 10.55 -7.78
C GLN A 358 -9.22 11.94 -8.44
N ASN A 359 -10.06 12.16 -9.46
CA ASN A 359 -10.14 13.40 -10.24
C ASN A 359 -11.31 14.32 -9.85
N GLU A 360 -12.23 13.80 -9.01
CA GLU A 360 -13.18 14.58 -8.21
C GLU A 360 -12.47 15.34 -7.07
#